data_AF-A0A377W0Q3-F1
#
_entry.id   AF-A0A377W0Q3-F1
#
_cell.length_a   1.000
_cell.length_b   1.000
_cell.length_c   1.000
_cell.angle_alpha   90.00
_cell.angle_beta   90.00
_cell.angle_gamma   90.00
#
_symmetry.space_group_name_H-M   'P 1'
#
loop_
_entity.id
_entity.type
_entity.pdbx_description
1 polymer ?
#
loop_
_entity_poly.entity_id
_entity_poly.type
_entity_poly.pdbx_seq_one_letter_code
_entity_poly.pdbx_strand_id
1 'polypeptide(L)'
;MTDITQLLGKDAESLLQHRCITIPSDQLYLPGADYVDRVMVDNNRPPAVLRNMQTLYNTGRLGGTGYLSILPVDQGVEHSAGASFAANPLYFDPKNIVELAIEAGCNCVASTYGVLASVSRRYAHRIPFLVKLNHNETLSYPTEYDQTLYASVEQAFNMGAVAVGATIYFGSEQSRRQIEEISAAFERAHELGLVTVLWAYLRNSGFKKDGVDYHVSADLTGQANHLAATIGADIVKQRWRRITAATKRLTSAIPTIGCTAN
;
A
#
# COMPACT_ATOMS: atom_id res chain seq x y z
N MET A 1 2.73 -27.51 -11.48
CA MET A 1 2.24 -26.98 -10.19
C MET A 1 3.41 -26.90 -9.25
N THR A 2 3.57 -25.80 -8.53
CA THR A 2 4.64 -25.61 -7.53
C THR A 2 4.29 -26.42 -6.27
N ASP A 3 5.22 -27.21 -5.75
CA ASP A 3 5.05 -27.91 -4.48
C ASP A 3 5.22 -26.92 -3.32
N ILE A 4 4.09 -26.38 -2.86
CA ILE A 4 4.05 -25.38 -1.78
C ILE A 4 4.52 -25.95 -0.44
N THR A 5 4.32 -27.24 -0.20
CA THR A 5 4.73 -27.90 1.05
C THR A 5 6.25 -27.98 1.10
N GLN A 6 6.89 -28.33 -0.02
CA GLN A 6 8.34 -28.34 -0.13
C GLN A 6 8.95 -26.95 0.07
N LEU A 7 8.35 -25.90 -0.49
CA LEU A 7 8.84 -24.52 -0.33
C LEU A 7 8.72 -24.00 1.10
N LEU A 8 7.65 -24.35 1.82
CA LEU A 8 7.42 -23.94 3.20
C LEU A 8 8.19 -24.80 4.22
N GLY A 9 8.61 -26.00 3.82
CA GLY A 9 9.43 -26.90 4.64
C GLY A 9 8.81 -27.14 6.01
N LYS A 10 9.58 -26.88 7.07
CA LYS A 10 9.15 -27.10 8.46
C LYS A 10 7.93 -26.26 8.89
N ASP A 11 7.67 -25.15 8.22
CA ASP A 11 6.57 -24.25 8.57
C ASP A 11 5.25 -24.64 7.87
N ALA A 12 5.31 -25.59 6.91
CA ALA A 12 4.19 -25.95 6.05
C ALA A 12 2.94 -26.38 6.83
N GLU A 13 3.08 -27.29 7.78
CA GLU A 13 1.95 -27.76 8.60
C GLU A 13 1.33 -26.60 9.38
N SER A 14 2.17 -25.81 10.07
CA SER A 14 1.71 -24.68 10.88
C SER A 14 1.01 -23.59 10.07
N LEU A 15 1.46 -23.30 8.85
CA LEU A 15 0.92 -22.22 8.02
C LEU A 15 -0.32 -22.66 7.22
N LEU A 16 -0.28 -23.87 6.64
CA LEU A 16 -1.34 -24.35 5.76
C LEU A 16 -2.55 -24.89 6.55
N GLN A 17 -2.34 -25.38 7.77
CA GLN A 17 -3.43 -25.87 8.62
C GLN A 17 -3.91 -24.83 9.65
N HIS A 18 -3.29 -23.65 9.72
CA HIS A 18 -3.74 -22.62 10.65
C HIS A 18 -5.16 -22.17 10.33
N ARG A 19 -6.04 -22.27 11.33
CA ARG A 19 -7.38 -21.70 11.30
C ARG A 19 -7.52 -20.71 12.44
N CYS A 20 -7.76 -19.44 12.11
CA CYS A 20 -8.12 -18.44 13.11
C CYS A 20 -9.47 -18.81 13.73
N ILE A 21 -9.51 -18.97 15.06
CA ILE A 21 -10.74 -19.24 15.82
C ILE A 21 -11.18 -18.03 16.65
N THR A 22 -10.38 -16.96 16.68
CA THR A 22 -10.63 -15.77 17.50
C THR A 22 -11.68 -14.85 16.90
N ILE A 23 -11.65 -14.65 15.57
CA ILE A 23 -12.62 -13.84 14.84
C ILE A 23 -13.26 -14.75 13.78
N PRO A 24 -14.58 -15.01 13.86
CA PRO A 24 -15.31 -15.77 12.85
C PRO A 24 -15.20 -15.15 11.45
N SER A 25 -15.10 -15.98 10.43
CA SER A 25 -14.94 -15.53 9.04
C SER A 25 -16.17 -14.84 8.46
N ASP A 26 -17.36 -15.12 9.00
CA ASP A 26 -18.63 -14.47 8.64
C ASP A 26 -18.75 -13.03 9.18
N GLN A 27 -17.86 -12.61 10.08
CA GLN A 27 -17.72 -11.22 10.53
C GLN A 27 -16.74 -10.41 9.67
N LEU A 28 -16.18 -11.01 8.61
CA LEU A 28 -15.17 -10.38 7.77
C LEU A 28 -15.68 -10.18 6.34
N TYR A 29 -15.31 -9.04 5.75
CA TYR A 29 -15.41 -8.83 4.32
C TYR A 29 -14.26 -9.54 3.61
N LEU A 30 -14.46 -10.82 3.30
CA LEU A 30 -13.45 -11.63 2.63
C LEU A 30 -13.30 -11.29 1.14
N PRO A 31 -12.09 -11.42 0.57
CA PRO A 31 -11.85 -11.34 -0.86
C PRO A 31 -12.73 -12.31 -1.65
N GLY A 32 -13.24 -11.86 -2.79
CA GLY A 32 -13.99 -12.68 -3.73
C GLY A 32 -14.15 -12.00 -5.08
N ALA A 33 -14.59 -12.76 -6.09
CA ALA A 33 -14.89 -12.22 -7.43
C ALA A 33 -15.93 -11.09 -7.40
N ASP A 34 -16.82 -11.15 -6.39
CA ASP A 34 -17.92 -10.24 -6.13
C ASP A 34 -17.55 -9.10 -5.18
N TYR A 35 -16.28 -8.93 -4.77
CA TYR A 35 -15.90 -8.01 -3.68
C TYR A 35 -16.36 -6.57 -3.95
N VAL A 36 -16.28 -6.10 -5.20
CA VAL A 36 -16.73 -4.75 -5.57
C VAL A 36 -18.25 -4.62 -5.39
N ASP A 37 -19.02 -5.59 -5.88
CA ASP A 37 -20.49 -5.56 -5.86
C ASP A 37 -21.08 -5.88 -4.48
N ARG A 38 -20.39 -6.71 -3.67
CA ARG A 38 -20.85 -7.15 -2.35
C ARG A 38 -20.39 -6.23 -1.21
N VAL A 39 -19.20 -5.62 -1.33
CA VAL A 39 -18.57 -4.87 -0.23
C VAL A 39 -18.43 -3.40 -0.59
N MET A 40 -17.91 -3.11 -1.79
CA MET A 40 -17.55 -1.74 -2.14
C MET A 40 -18.73 -0.92 -2.67
N VAL A 41 -19.86 -1.53 -3.04
CA VAL A 41 -21.03 -0.79 -3.52
C VAL A 41 -21.70 0.06 -2.42
N ASP A 42 -21.57 -0.37 -1.16
CA ASP A 42 -22.23 0.27 0.00
C ASP A 42 -21.49 1.52 0.51
N ASN A 43 -20.33 1.84 -0.08
CA ASN A 43 -19.55 3.00 0.30
C ASN A 43 -19.97 4.26 -0.48
N ASN A 44 -19.34 5.40 -0.18
CA ASN A 44 -19.58 6.66 -0.87
C ASN A 44 -18.72 6.83 -2.16
N ARG A 45 -18.13 5.77 -2.71
CA ARG A 45 -17.24 5.89 -3.87
C ARG A 45 -18.04 6.15 -5.13
N PRO A 46 -17.64 7.15 -5.95
CA PRO A 46 -18.29 7.38 -7.22
C PRO A 46 -18.20 6.15 -8.14
N PRO A 47 -19.17 5.94 -9.06
CA PRO A 47 -19.14 4.82 -10.00
C PRO A 47 -17.87 4.74 -10.86
N ALA A 48 -17.15 5.86 -11.05
CA ALA A 48 -15.85 5.85 -11.72
C ALA A 48 -14.76 5.13 -10.89
N VAL A 49 -14.73 5.33 -9.57
CA VAL A 49 -13.82 4.62 -8.65
C VAL A 49 -14.14 3.13 -8.65
N LEU A 50 -15.42 2.74 -8.57
CA LEU A 50 -15.82 1.33 -8.60
C LEU A 50 -15.41 0.63 -9.90
N ARG A 51 -15.52 1.31 -11.06
CA ARG A 51 -15.04 0.79 -12.35
C ARG A 51 -13.53 0.59 -12.39
N ASN A 52 -12.77 1.55 -11.88
CA ASN A 52 -11.31 1.44 -11.79
C ASN A 52 -10.88 0.36 -10.78
N MET A 53 -11.62 0.21 -9.69
CA MET A 53 -11.42 -0.86 -8.71
C MET A 53 -11.70 -2.24 -9.32
N GLN A 54 -12.79 -2.39 -10.07
CA GLN A 54 -13.08 -3.62 -10.80
C GLN A 54 -11.96 -3.94 -11.82
N THR A 55 -11.44 -2.92 -12.49
CA THR A 55 -10.32 -3.07 -13.43
C THR A 55 -9.07 -3.61 -12.72
N LEU A 56 -8.74 -3.10 -11.52
CA LEU A 56 -7.65 -3.64 -10.69
C LEU A 56 -7.89 -5.10 -10.31
N TYR A 57 -9.06 -5.44 -9.77
CA TYR A 57 -9.38 -6.79 -9.31
C TYR A 57 -9.52 -7.82 -10.44
N ASN A 58 -9.77 -7.40 -11.68
CA ASN A 58 -9.96 -8.29 -12.83
C ASN A 58 -8.74 -8.38 -13.77
N THR A 59 -7.66 -7.66 -13.49
CA THR A 59 -6.45 -7.71 -14.32
C THR A 59 -5.44 -8.74 -13.80
N GLY A 60 -4.71 -9.39 -14.71
CA GLY A 60 -3.58 -10.24 -14.35
C GLY A 60 -3.98 -11.63 -13.85
N ARG A 61 -3.02 -12.36 -13.29
CA ARG A 61 -3.15 -13.76 -12.88
C ARG A 61 -4.16 -13.95 -11.74
N LEU A 62 -4.32 -12.94 -10.88
CA LEU A 62 -5.28 -12.96 -9.78
C LEU A 62 -6.64 -12.33 -10.15
N GLY A 63 -6.86 -12.02 -11.42
CA GLY A 63 -8.12 -11.47 -11.92
C GLY A 63 -9.34 -12.28 -11.47
N GLY A 64 -10.33 -11.62 -10.87
CA GLY A 64 -11.56 -12.24 -10.42
C GLY A 64 -11.44 -13.08 -9.13
N THR A 65 -10.28 -13.10 -8.47
CA THR A 65 -10.13 -13.83 -7.19
C THR A 65 -10.48 -12.98 -5.97
N GLY A 66 -10.56 -11.65 -6.13
CA GLY A 66 -10.63 -10.69 -5.03
C GLY A 66 -9.28 -10.38 -4.37
N TYR A 67 -8.19 -11.05 -4.77
CA TYR A 67 -6.84 -10.74 -4.32
C TYR A 67 -6.09 -9.86 -5.34
N LEU A 68 -5.13 -9.08 -4.85
CA LEU A 68 -4.31 -8.18 -5.67
C LEU A 68 -2.83 -8.54 -5.58
N SER A 69 -2.17 -8.60 -6.73
CA SER A 69 -0.73 -8.65 -6.91
C SER A 69 -0.28 -7.36 -7.60
N ILE A 70 0.31 -6.45 -6.83
CA ILE A 70 0.83 -5.17 -7.31
C ILE A 70 2.35 -5.25 -7.32
N LEU A 71 3.00 -4.82 -8.41
CA LEU A 71 4.47 -4.68 -8.46
C LEU A 71 4.87 -3.24 -8.09
N PRO A 72 5.29 -2.96 -6.83
CA PRO A 72 5.79 -1.65 -6.44
C PRO A 72 7.27 -1.50 -6.81
N VAL A 73 7.60 -0.47 -7.58
CA VAL A 73 8.97 -0.07 -7.90
C VAL A 73 9.10 1.44 -7.78
N ASP A 74 9.13 1.92 -6.54
CA ASP A 74 9.42 3.32 -6.17
C ASP A 74 10.77 3.47 -5.45
N GLN A 75 11.46 2.36 -5.19
CA GLN A 75 12.72 2.34 -4.41
C GLN A 75 13.87 3.15 -5.02
N GLY A 76 13.81 3.47 -6.33
CA GLY A 76 14.81 4.32 -6.97
C GLY A 76 14.91 5.71 -6.31
N VAL A 77 13.81 6.21 -5.74
CA VAL A 77 13.80 7.45 -4.95
C VAL A 77 14.03 7.14 -3.46
N GLU A 78 13.31 6.17 -2.89
CA GLU A 78 13.34 5.90 -1.44
C GLU A 78 14.67 5.29 -0.92
N HIS A 79 15.44 4.64 -1.80
CA HIS A 79 16.64 3.88 -1.44
C HIS A 79 17.83 4.12 -2.38
N SER A 80 17.76 5.12 -3.25
CA SER A 80 18.68 5.36 -4.38
C SER A 80 18.55 4.37 -5.55
N ALA A 81 18.63 4.92 -6.75
CA ALA A 81 18.60 4.16 -8.00
C ALA A 81 19.79 3.20 -8.13
N GLY A 82 20.97 3.60 -7.64
CA GLY A 82 22.16 2.74 -7.65
C GLY A 82 21.97 1.47 -6.82
N ALA A 83 21.51 1.62 -5.57
CA ALA A 83 21.26 0.47 -4.70
C ALA A 83 20.13 -0.43 -5.23
N SER A 84 19.14 0.16 -5.90
CA SER A 84 17.95 -0.53 -6.38
C SER A 84 18.17 -1.30 -7.69
N PHE A 85 18.96 -0.74 -8.62
CA PHE A 85 18.99 -1.20 -10.00
C PHE A 85 20.39 -1.60 -10.49
N ALA A 86 21.48 -1.32 -9.76
CA ALA A 86 22.82 -1.69 -10.22
C ALA A 86 23.02 -3.21 -10.35
N ALA A 87 22.33 -4.01 -9.53
CA ALA A 87 22.37 -5.48 -9.62
C ALA A 87 21.77 -6.02 -10.94
N ASN A 88 20.82 -5.28 -11.52
CA ASN A 88 20.30 -5.56 -12.85
C ASN A 88 19.98 -4.24 -13.58
N PRO A 89 20.97 -3.69 -14.32
CA PRO A 89 20.87 -2.36 -14.91
C PRO A 89 19.73 -2.15 -15.91
N LEU A 90 19.10 -3.23 -16.41
CA LEU A 90 17.94 -3.12 -17.29
C LEU A 90 16.80 -2.33 -16.61
N TYR A 91 16.67 -2.40 -15.29
CA TYR A 91 15.60 -1.72 -14.56
C TYR A 91 15.83 -0.22 -14.32
N PHE A 92 16.95 0.34 -14.81
CA PHE A 92 17.04 1.80 -14.97
C PHE A 92 16.11 2.31 -16.07
N ASP A 93 15.74 1.48 -17.05
CA ASP A 93 14.71 1.82 -18.05
C ASP A 93 13.31 1.50 -17.48
N PRO A 94 12.45 2.51 -17.28
CA PRO A 94 11.05 2.34 -16.85
C PRO A 94 10.26 1.29 -17.62
N LYS A 95 10.56 1.10 -18.91
CA LYS A 95 9.91 0.12 -19.77
C LYS A 95 9.99 -1.28 -19.18
N ASN A 96 11.18 -1.68 -18.70
CA ASN A 96 11.43 -3.04 -18.20
C ASN A 96 10.71 -3.31 -16.88
N ILE A 97 10.44 -2.28 -16.08
CA ILE A 97 9.61 -2.39 -14.87
C ILE A 97 8.17 -2.77 -15.24
N VAL A 98 7.61 -2.10 -16.25
CA VAL A 98 6.23 -2.34 -16.69
C VAL A 98 6.10 -3.67 -17.42
N GLU A 99 7.08 -4.03 -18.25
CA GLU A 99 7.11 -5.33 -18.93
C GLU A 99 7.22 -6.49 -17.93
N LEU A 100 8.04 -6.36 -16.88
CA LEU A 100 8.09 -7.32 -15.79
C LEU A 100 6.73 -7.48 -15.11
N ALA A 101 6.01 -6.39 -14.83
CA ALA A 101 4.69 -6.46 -14.20
C ALA A 101 3.67 -7.23 -15.07
N ILE A 102 3.71 -7.01 -16.39
CA ILE A 102 2.85 -7.70 -17.35
C ILE A 102 3.21 -9.19 -17.41
N GLU A 103 4.49 -9.52 -17.56
CA GLU A 103 4.98 -10.91 -17.62
C GLU A 103 4.70 -11.68 -16.32
N ALA A 104 4.84 -11.02 -15.18
CA ALA A 104 4.52 -11.58 -13.87
C ALA A 104 3.01 -11.80 -13.69
N GLY A 105 2.16 -11.22 -14.54
CA GLY A 105 0.71 -11.28 -14.44
C GLY A 105 0.18 -10.47 -13.25
N CYS A 106 0.80 -9.33 -12.94
CA CYS A 106 0.34 -8.44 -11.88
C CYS A 106 -1.00 -7.78 -12.24
N ASN A 107 -1.80 -7.48 -11.22
CA ASN A 107 -3.00 -6.66 -11.34
C ASN A 107 -2.67 -5.21 -11.70
N CYS A 108 -1.52 -4.72 -11.23
CA CYS A 108 -1.13 -3.32 -11.35
C CYS A 108 0.39 -3.17 -11.20
N VAL A 109 0.95 -2.15 -11.85
CA VAL A 109 2.29 -1.64 -11.56
C VAL A 109 2.20 -0.34 -10.76
N ALA A 110 2.98 -0.23 -9.69
CA ALA A 110 3.04 0.94 -8.84
C ALA A 110 4.43 1.56 -8.92
N SER A 111 4.54 2.85 -9.27
CA SER A 111 5.84 3.53 -9.34
C SER A 111 5.67 5.05 -9.27
N THR A 112 6.79 5.77 -9.32
CA THR A 112 6.82 7.24 -9.29
C THR A 112 6.19 7.82 -10.55
N TYR A 113 5.72 9.08 -10.46
CA TYR A 113 5.19 9.79 -11.62
C TYR A 113 6.16 9.79 -12.80
N GLY A 114 7.44 10.10 -12.59
CA GLY A 114 8.43 10.18 -13.68
C GLY A 114 8.61 8.85 -14.42
N VAL A 115 8.66 7.73 -13.67
CA VAL A 115 8.79 6.39 -14.25
C VAL A 115 7.57 6.06 -15.10
N LEU A 116 6.36 6.17 -14.55
CA LEU A 116 5.14 5.82 -15.28
C LEU A 116 4.82 6.79 -16.43
N ALA A 117 5.04 8.09 -16.24
CA ALA A 117 4.81 9.11 -17.26
C ALA A 117 5.62 8.82 -18.53
N SER A 118 6.89 8.40 -18.38
CA SER A 118 7.81 8.15 -19.50
C SER A 118 7.35 7.05 -20.46
N VAL A 119 6.47 6.15 -19.99
CA VAL A 119 5.99 4.99 -20.76
C VAL A 119 4.46 4.88 -20.83
N SER A 120 3.74 5.87 -20.27
CA SER A 120 2.28 5.89 -20.11
C SER A 120 1.52 5.60 -21.39
N ARG A 121 1.78 6.35 -22.48
CA ARG A 121 1.12 6.18 -23.78
C ARG A 121 1.26 4.76 -24.35
N ARG A 122 2.33 4.04 -23.98
CA ARG A 122 2.58 2.67 -24.45
C ARG A 122 1.87 1.61 -23.62
N TYR A 123 1.67 1.83 -22.31
CA TYR A 123 1.26 0.74 -21.41
C TYR A 123 0.06 1.03 -20.50
N ALA A 124 -0.36 2.28 -20.30
CA ALA A 124 -1.48 2.58 -19.39
C ALA A 124 -2.79 1.91 -19.82
N HIS A 125 -2.97 1.64 -21.12
CA HIS A 125 -4.09 0.90 -21.69
C HIS A 125 -3.89 -0.63 -21.72
N ARG A 126 -2.76 -1.14 -21.20
CA ARG A 126 -2.38 -2.56 -21.21
C ARG A 126 -2.27 -3.17 -19.82
N ILE A 127 -1.90 -2.37 -18.82
CA ILE A 127 -1.87 -2.74 -17.40
C ILE A 127 -2.23 -1.52 -16.55
N PRO A 128 -3.04 -1.70 -15.48
CA PRO A 128 -3.32 -0.66 -14.50
C PRO A 128 -2.06 -0.01 -13.94
N PHE A 129 -2.07 1.32 -13.92
CA PHE A 129 -1.05 2.15 -13.31
C PHE A 129 -1.54 2.68 -11.96
N LEU A 130 -0.68 2.56 -10.95
CA LEU A 130 -0.81 3.19 -9.64
C LEU A 130 0.33 4.18 -9.45
N VAL A 131 0.03 5.47 -9.49
CA VAL A 131 1.05 6.51 -9.38
C VAL A 131 1.29 6.83 -7.92
N LYS A 132 2.51 6.62 -7.44
CA LYS A 132 2.94 7.03 -6.11
C LYS A 132 3.20 8.55 -6.10
N LEU A 133 2.40 9.28 -5.34
CA LEU A 133 2.34 10.75 -5.36
C LEU A 133 3.43 11.41 -4.54
N ASN A 134 3.83 10.80 -3.43
CA ASN A 134 4.83 11.34 -2.52
C ASN A 134 6.01 10.39 -2.33
N HIS A 135 7.15 10.96 -1.97
CA HIS A 135 8.38 10.23 -1.69
C HIS A 135 9.16 10.86 -0.53
N ASN A 136 10.00 10.06 0.12
CA ASN A 136 11.06 10.53 0.98
C ASN A 136 12.40 10.18 0.34
N GLU A 137 13.20 11.20 0.04
CA GLU A 137 14.49 11.04 -0.60
C GLU A 137 15.62 10.89 0.44
N THR A 138 16.79 10.38 0.02
CA THR A 138 17.87 10.01 0.96
C THR A 138 19.05 10.99 0.98
N LEU A 139 18.98 12.12 0.29
CA LEU A 139 20.06 13.12 0.20
C LEU A 139 19.95 14.21 1.29
N SER A 140 18.89 14.20 2.09
CA SER A 140 18.76 15.06 3.27
C SER A 140 19.59 14.59 4.46
N TYR A 141 20.28 15.54 5.12
CA TYR A 141 21.03 15.32 6.35
C TYR A 141 20.69 16.41 7.40
N PRO A 142 20.23 16.03 8.62
CA PRO A 142 20.01 14.66 9.09
C PRO A 142 18.88 13.95 8.33
N THR A 143 18.80 12.62 8.45
CA THR A 143 17.70 11.86 7.83
C THR A 143 16.37 12.25 8.45
N GLU A 144 15.42 12.63 7.60
CA GLU A 144 14.06 12.99 8.00
C GLU A 144 13.05 11.94 7.54
N TYR A 145 11.92 11.87 8.25
CA TYR A 145 10.78 11.02 7.90
C TYR A 145 9.64 11.88 7.37
N ASP A 146 9.96 12.64 6.33
CA ASP A 146 9.04 13.58 5.72
C ASP A 146 8.72 13.23 4.27
N GLN A 147 7.49 12.75 4.04
CA GLN A 147 7.02 12.46 2.69
C GLN A 147 6.56 13.76 2.02
N THR A 148 7.18 14.07 0.88
CA THR A 148 6.87 15.25 0.08
C THR A 148 6.10 14.84 -1.17
N LEU A 149 5.09 15.61 -1.58
CA LEU A 149 4.38 15.38 -2.85
C LEU A 149 5.28 15.73 -4.04
N TYR A 150 5.52 14.75 -4.91
CA TYR A 150 6.28 14.89 -6.17
C TYR A 150 5.35 15.00 -7.39
N ALA A 151 4.07 14.63 -7.23
CA ALA A 151 3.08 14.67 -8.28
C ALA A 151 1.69 15.01 -7.75
N SER A 152 0.90 15.66 -8.61
CA SER A 152 -0.53 15.92 -8.39
C SER A 152 -1.39 14.73 -8.81
N VAL A 153 -2.62 14.69 -8.29
CA VAL A 153 -3.63 13.71 -8.69
C VAL A 153 -4.00 13.90 -10.17
N GLU A 154 -4.09 15.14 -10.63
CA GLU A 154 -4.37 15.49 -12.03
C GLU A 154 -3.31 14.93 -12.98
N GLN A 155 -2.03 14.99 -12.61
CA GLN A 155 -0.95 14.40 -13.39
C GLN A 155 -1.11 12.87 -13.52
N ALA A 156 -1.52 12.19 -12.45
CA ALA A 156 -1.81 10.75 -12.49
C ALA A 156 -3.04 10.44 -13.36
N PHE A 157 -4.12 11.21 -13.20
CA PHE A 157 -5.32 11.08 -14.01
C PHE A 157 -5.04 11.27 -15.51
N ASN A 158 -4.35 12.36 -15.86
CA ASN A 158 -4.08 12.74 -17.25
C ASN A 158 -3.20 11.73 -18.01
N MET A 159 -2.39 10.92 -17.30
CA MET A 159 -1.60 9.85 -17.94
C MET A 159 -2.36 8.53 -18.11
N GLY A 160 -3.62 8.45 -17.65
CA GLY A 160 -4.43 7.24 -17.70
C GLY A 160 -4.19 6.27 -16.54
N ALA A 161 -3.70 6.76 -15.40
CA ALA A 161 -3.66 5.92 -14.20
C ALA A 161 -5.09 5.61 -13.72
N VAL A 162 -5.26 4.45 -13.10
CA VAL A 162 -6.54 4.07 -12.48
C VAL A 162 -6.49 4.17 -10.96
N ALA A 163 -5.29 4.36 -10.41
CA ALA A 163 -5.05 4.49 -8.99
C ALA A 163 -3.92 5.49 -8.68
N VAL A 164 -3.97 6.02 -7.46
CA VAL A 164 -2.88 6.79 -6.85
C VAL A 164 -2.48 6.16 -5.53
N GLY A 165 -1.21 6.33 -5.18
CA GLY A 165 -0.64 5.85 -3.94
C GLY A 165 0.02 6.96 -3.15
N ALA A 166 0.03 6.85 -1.83
CA ALA A 166 0.81 7.71 -0.97
C ALA A 166 1.41 6.92 0.20
N THR A 167 2.43 7.47 0.85
CA THR A 167 2.96 6.99 2.12
C THR A 167 2.66 8.03 3.18
N ILE A 168 2.21 7.59 4.35
CA ILE A 168 2.25 8.40 5.57
C ILE A 168 3.17 7.70 6.56
N TYR A 169 4.06 8.48 7.16
CA TYR A 169 4.93 8.05 8.24
C TYR A 169 4.29 8.36 9.59
N PHE A 170 3.35 7.52 10.01
CA PHE A 170 2.63 7.68 11.28
C PHE A 170 3.58 7.68 12.48
N GLY A 171 3.46 8.71 13.32
CA GLY A 171 4.33 8.93 14.47
C GLY A 171 5.57 9.76 14.17
N SER A 172 5.85 10.12 12.91
CA SER A 172 6.90 11.09 12.61
C SER A 172 6.44 12.51 12.97
N GLU A 173 7.39 13.43 13.12
CA GLU A 173 7.12 14.84 13.44
C GLU A 173 6.16 15.48 12.42
N GLN A 174 6.36 15.18 11.12
CA GLN A 174 5.57 15.74 10.02
C GLN A 174 4.31 14.94 9.69
N SER A 175 4.00 13.89 10.47
CA SER A 175 2.89 12.98 10.17
C SER A 175 1.53 13.68 10.09
N ARG A 176 1.29 14.74 10.87
CA ARG A 176 0.04 15.50 10.83
C ARG A 176 -0.15 16.23 9.50
N ARG A 177 0.89 16.88 8.99
CA ARG A 177 0.87 17.55 7.68
C ARG A 177 0.64 16.55 6.56
N GLN A 178 1.34 15.41 6.61
CA GLN A 178 1.16 14.32 5.63
C GLN A 178 -0.28 13.78 5.65
N ILE A 179 -0.92 13.66 6.82
CA ILE A 179 -2.32 13.26 6.93
C ILE A 179 -3.22 14.27 6.21
N GLU A 180 -3.03 15.57 6.45
CA GLU A 180 -3.83 16.64 5.81
C GLU A 180 -3.65 16.64 4.29
N GLU A 181 -2.40 16.61 3.81
CA GLU A 181 -2.06 16.58 2.38
C GLU A 181 -2.64 15.36 1.67
N ILE A 182 -2.51 14.18 2.27
CA ILE A 182 -2.97 12.93 1.65
C ILE A 182 -4.49 12.77 1.75
N SER A 183 -5.13 13.29 2.80
CA SER A 183 -6.59 13.34 2.87
C SER A 183 -7.16 14.15 1.71
N ALA A 184 -6.61 15.35 1.45
CA ALA A 184 -7.03 16.19 0.34
C ALA A 184 -6.73 15.55 -1.03
N ALA A 185 -5.56 14.90 -1.18
CA ALA A 185 -5.21 14.20 -2.40
C ALA A 185 -6.13 12.99 -2.67
N PHE A 186 -6.55 12.26 -1.63
CA PHE A 186 -7.42 11.10 -1.78
C PHE A 186 -8.86 11.50 -2.10
N GLU A 187 -9.38 12.55 -1.46
CA GLU A 187 -10.66 13.15 -1.85
C GLU A 187 -10.64 13.54 -3.34
N ARG A 188 -9.60 14.26 -3.75
CA ARG A 188 -9.43 14.67 -5.15
C ARG A 188 -9.29 13.48 -6.11
N ALA A 189 -8.62 12.42 -5.69
CA ALA A 189 -8.50 11.18 -6.46
C ALA A 189 -9.86 10.54 -6.69
N HIS A 190 -10.72 10.47 -5.67
CA HIS A 190 -12.06 9.93 -5.81
C HIS A 190 -12.95 10.78 -6.72
N GLU A 191 -12.85 12.11 -6.67
CA GLU A 191 -13.55 13.02 -7.60
C GLU A 191 -13.19 12.72 -9.07
N LEU A 192 -11.93 12.37 -9.33
CA LEU A 192 -11.43 12.00 -10.66
C LEU A 192 -11.60 10.50 -10.98
N GLY A 193 -12.19 9.73 -10.07
CA GLY A 193 -12.49 8.30 -10.27
C GLY A 193 -11.31 7.37 -9.99
N LEU A 194 -10.23 7.82 -9.37
CA LEU A 194 -9.04 7.02 -9.09
C LEU A 194 -9.18 6.26 -7.76
N VAL A 195 -8.68 5.03 -7.73
CA VAL A 195 -8.56 4.23 -6.51
C VAL A 195 -7.37 4.73 -5.68
N THR A 196 -7.51 4.74 -4.36
CA THR A 196 -6.48 5.26 -3.44
C THR A 196 -5.81 4.15 -2.65
N VAL A 197 -4.47 4.19 -2.58
CA VAL A 197 -3.67 3.18 -1.86
C VAL A 197 -2.74 3.85 -0.88
N LEU A 198 -2.84 3.52 0.40
CA LEU A 198 -1.99 4.10 1.44
C LEU A 198 -0.98 3.10 2.00
N TRP A 199 0.30 3.45 1.91
CA TRP A 199 1.36 2.84 2.70
C TRP A 199 1.36 3.49 4.08
N ALA A 200 0.77 2.80 5.07
CA ALA A 200 0.54 3.34 6.40
C ALA A 200 1.67 2.98 7.38
N TYR A 201 2.89 3.46 7.17
CA TYR A 201 4.03 2.99 7.93
C TYR A 201 4.28 3.75 9.21
N LEU A 202 4.57 3.02 10.29
CA LEU A 202 5.04 3.62 11.54
C LEU A 202 6.48 4.13 11.39
N ARG A 203 6.75 5.33 11.89
CA ARG A 203 8.10 5.93 11.98
C ARG A 203 8.21 6.79 13.23
N ASN A 204 8.71 6.21 14.32
CA ASN A 204 9.05 6.97 15.53
C ASN A 204 10.13 6.22 16.31
N SER A 205 11.24 6.89 16.65
CA SER A 205 12.33 6.26 17.42
C SER A 205 11.87 5.75 18.79
N GLY A 206 10.89 6.41 19.40
CA GLY A 206 10.25 6.02 20.66
C GLY A 206 9.41 4.75 20.59
N PHE A 207 9.13 4.21 19.40
CA PHE A 207 8.51 2.88 19.27
C PHE A 207 9.51 1.74 19.48
N LYS A 208 10.80 2.02 19.70
CA LYS A 208 11.75 1.05 20.24
C LYS A 208 11.89 1.27 21.74
N LYS A 209 11.41 0.33 22.54
CA LYS A 209 11.42 0.44 24.01
C LYS A 209 11.81 -0.89 24.63
N ASP A 210 12.74 -0.86 25.57
CA ASP A 210 13.23 -2.03 26.32
C ASP A 210 13.66 -3.21 25.41
N GLY A 211 14.33 -2.90 24.29
CA GLY A 211 14.77 -3.90 23.30
C GLY A 211 13.67 -4.44 22.37
N VAL A 212 12.43 -3.97 22.51
CA VAL A 212 11.29 -4.39 21.68
C VAL A 212 10.98 -3.32 20.63
N ASP A 213 10.82 -3.75 19.36
CA ASP A 213 10.45 -2.89 18.24
C ASP A 213 8.94 -2.92 17.98
N TYR A 214 8.21 -1.91 18.47
CA TYR A 214 6.76 -1.83 18.34
C TYR A 214 6.27 -1.35 16.96
N HIS A 215 7.17 -1.02 16.01
CA HIS A 215 6.78 -0.72 14.62
C HIS A 215 6.08 -1.90 13.92
N VAL A 216 6.18 -3.12 14.47
CA VAL A 216 5.53 -4.33 13.98
C VAL A 216 4.50 -4.90 14.96
N SER A 217 4.02 -4.07 15.88
CA SER A 217 2.95 -4.43 16.82
C SER A 217 1.58 -4.39 16.14
N ALA A 218 0.74 -5.36 16.46
CA ALA A 218 -0.62 -5.45 15.92
C ALA A 218 -1.47 -4.21 16.26
N ASP A 219 -1.28 -3.66 17.45
CA ASP A 219 -2.04 -2.53 17.97
C ASP A 219 -1.69 -1.21 17.25
N LEU A 220 -0.41 -0.82 17.22
CA LEU A 220 -0.01 0.42 16.52
C LEU A 220 -0.25 0.35 15.02
N THR A 221 0.02 -0.81 14.40
CA THR A 221 -0.25 -0.98 12.96
C THR A 221 -1.75 -1.03 12.67
N GLY A 222 -2.56 -1.59 13.58
CA GLY A 222 -4.02 -1.54 13.52
C GLY A 222 -4.56 -0.11 13.58
N GLN A 223 -4.03 0.70 14.51
CA GLN A 223 -4.41 2.11 14.61
C GLN A 223 -4.04 2.89 13.33
N ALA A 224 -2.85 2.68 12.77
CA ALA A 224 -2.45 3.30 11.51
C ALA A 224 -3.37 2.88 10.34
N ASN A 225 -3.80 1.62 10.29
CA ASN A 225 -4.76 1.15 9.29
C ASN A 225 -6.14 1.78 9.46
N HIS A 226 -6.61 1.95 10.70
CA HIS A 226 -7.88 2.61 10.98
C HIS A 226 -7.86 4.09 10.54
N LEU A 227 -6.77 4.80 10.83
CA LEU A 227 -6.56 6.17 10.35
C LEU A 227 -6.51 6.24 8.81
N ALA A 228 -5.84 5.29 8.18
CA ALA A 228 -5.79 5.19 6.71
C ALA A 228 -7.19 5.07 6.09
N ALA A 229 -8.03 4.17 6.62
CA ALA A 229 -9.41 4.00 6.16
C ALA A 229 -10.25 5.26 6.40
N THR A 230 -10.03 5.93 7.54
CA THR A 230 -10.73 7.18 7.91
C THR A 230 -10.50 8.29 6.89
N ILE A 231 -9.28 8.41 6.35
CA ILE A 231 -8.94 9.44 5.35
C ILE A 231 -9.20 8.99 3.91
N GLY A 232 -9.98 7.92 3.73
CA GLY A 232 -10.47 7.49 2.42
C GLY A 232 -9.56 6.51 1.68
N ALA A 233 -8.55 5.89 2.31
CA ALA A 233 -7.77 4.85 1.64
C ALA A 233 -8.67 3.66 1.26
N ASP A 234 -8.65 3.25 -0.01
CA ASP A 234 -9.37 2.06 -0.50
C ASP A 234 -8.60 0.77 -0.23
N ILE A 235 -7.26 0.85 -0.32
CA ILE A 235 -6.35 -0.24 -0.04
C ILE A 235 -5.26 0.27 0.90
N VAL A 236 -4.99 -0.47 1.98
CA VAL A 236 -3.94 -0.14 2.94
C VAL A 236 -2.80 -1.15 2.83
N LYS A 237 -1.60 -0.68 2.50
CA LYS A 237 -0.37 -1.45 2.54
C LYS A 237 0.34 -1.22 3.88
N GLN A 238 0.53 -2.30 4.63
CA GLN A 238 1.13 -2.28 5.96
C GLN A 238 2.26 -3.31 6.06
N ARG A 239 3.22 -3.08 6.97
CA ARG A 239 4.26 -4.05 7.31
C ARG A 239 3.66 -5.25 8.03
N TRP A 240 4.17 -6.45 7.75
CA TRP A 240 3.75 -7.65 8.47
C TRP A 240 3.99 -7.51 9.98
N ARG A 241 2.92 -7.70 10.76
CA ARG A 241 2.95 -7.67 12.22
C ARG A 241 3.63 -8.94 12.76
N ARG A 242 4.53 -8.76 13.73
CA ARG A 242 5.24 -9.86 14.40
C ARG A 242 4.98 -9.92 15.90
N ILE A 243 4.38 -8.88 16.47
CA ILE A 243 4.08 -8.77 17.90
C ILE A 243 2.56 -8.67 18.07
N THR A 244 1.97 -9.67 18.72
CA THR A 244 0.52 -9.77 18.96
C THR A 244 0.09 -9.19 20.31
N ALA A 245 1.02 -8.87 21.20
CA ALA A 245 0.72 -8.31 22.52
C ALA A 245 0.28 -6.83 22.42
N ALA A 246 -0.79 -6.49 23.14
CA ALA A 246 -1.27 -5.11 23.28
C ALA A 246 -0.21 -4.19 23.89
N THR A 247 -0.11 -2.95 23.40
CA THR A 247 0.97 -2.00 23.71
C THR A 247 0.90 -1.39 25.12
N LYS A 248 0.35 -2.11 26.12
CA LYS A 248 0.22 -1.66 27.53
C LYS A 248 1.54 -1.19 28.17
N ARG A 249 2.70 -1.53 27.59
CA ARG A 249 4.04 -1.07 28.05
C ARG A 249 4.47 0.27 27.47
N LEU A 250 3.90 0.70 26.33
CA LEU A 250 4.25 1.96 25.67
C LEU A 250 3.37 3.12 26.17
N THR A 251 2.14 2.81 26.60
CA THR A 251 1.12 3.75 27.11
C THR A 251 1.53 4.53 28.36
N SER A 252 2.59 4.13 29.08
CA SER A 252 3.12 4.93 30.20
C SER A 252 3.94 6.15 29.78
N ALA A 253 4.27 6.28 28.47
CA ALA A 253 5.11 7.37 27.94
C ALA A 253 4.49 8.15 26.76
N ILE A 254 3.38 7.66 26.18
CA ILE A 254 2.66 8.33 25.08
C ILE A 254 1.17 8.32 25.42
N PRO A 255 0.51 9.47 25.62
CA PRO A 255 -0.92 9.50 25.87
C PRO A 255 -1.65 9.06 24.60
N THR A 256 -2.07 7.80 24.55
CA THR A 256 -2.92 7.27 23.48
C THR A 256 -4.32 7.10 24.01
N ILE A 257 -5.26 7.80 23.38
CA ILE A 257 -6.69 7.57 23.48
C ILE A 257 -6.94 6.25 22.74
N GLY A 258 -7.06 5.16 23.50
CA GLY A 258 -7.48 3.87 22.96
C GLY A 258 -8.94 3.95 22.55
N CYS A 259 -9.22 3.88 21.26
CA CYS A 259 -10.55 3.56 20.78
C CYS A 259 -10.46 2.23 20.02
N THR A 260 -10.83 1.16 20.70
CA THR A 260 -11.26 -0.07 20.05
C THR A 260 -12.55 0.24 19.30
N ALA A 261 -12.55 0.10 17.98
CA ALA A 261 -13.77 0.10 17.19
C ALA A 261 -13.72 -1.09 16.21
N ASN A 262 -14.70 -1.98 16.43
CA ASN A 262 -15.20 -3.14 15.68
C ASN A 262 -14.59 -3.46 14.32
#